data_AF-A0A925LJN6-F1
#
_entry.id   AF-A0A925LJN6-F1
#
_cell.length_a   1.000
_cell.length_b   1.000
_cell.length_c   1.000
_cell.angle_alpha   90.00
_cell.angle_beta   90.00
_cell.angle_gamma   90.00
#
_symmetry.space_group_name_H-M   'P 1'
#
loop_
_entity.id
_entity.type
_entity.pdbx_description
1 polymer ?
#
loop_
_entity_poly.entity_id
_entity_poly.type
_entity_poly.pdbx_seq_one_letter_code
_entity_poly.pdbx_strand_id
1 'polypeptide(L)'
;MMAQIAAAFFGTLAFAVVFNISRYQLIYCGAVGGFGWFVYLTSHKVTGDIVFSSFIASTAISIVSHILARVLKNPVTIYQIGGIFPLVPGAGIYKTLYFIVSEDYTQATYFLYQTLQIAGGIAVGMVLIASFNRLILKEKGQNDDDIHPDSDRDHQEHTQG
;
A
#
# COMPACT_ATOMS: atom_id res chain seq x y z
N MET A 1 -7.56 -6.32 21.11
CA MET A 1 -7.27 -6.72 19.71
C MET A 1 -8.52 -6.62 18.84
N MET A 2 -9.59 -7.38 19.11
CA MET A 2 -10.79 -7.39 18.24
C MET A 2 -11.43 -6.01 18.05
N ALA A 3 -11.57 -5.22 19.13
CA ALA A 3 -12.10 -3.86 19.04
C ALA A 3 -11.25 -2.93 18.15
N GLN A 4 -9.92 -3.05 18.18
CA GLN A 4 -9.04 -2.22 17.35
C GLN A 4 -9.08 -2.65 15.89
N ILE A 5 -9.20 -3.95 15.61
CA ILE A 5 -9.38 -4.47 14.24
C ILE A 5 -10.72 -4.01 13.67
N ALA A 6 -11.79 -4.07 14.47
CA ALA A 6 -13.09 -3.53 14.07
C ALA A 6 -13.02 -2.02 13.82
N ALA A 7 -12.35 -1.26 14.70
CA ALA A 7 -12.15 0.17 14.50
C ALA A 7 -11.33 0.47 13.22
N ALA A 8 -10.29 -0.30 12.93
CA ALA A 8 -9.53 -0.18 11.69
C ALA A 8 -10.40 -0.49 10.46
N PHE A 9 -11.23 -1.54 10.52
CA PHE A 9 -12.16 -1.90 9.46
C PHE A 9 -13.17 -0.77 9.18
N PHE A 10 -13.85 -0.28 10.22
CA PHE A 10 -14.84 0.80 10.07
C PHE A 10 -14.19 2.15 9.73
N GLY A 11 -12.99 2.41 10.24
CA GLY A 11 -12.21 3.60 9.92
C GLY A 11 -11.81 3.64 8.44
N THR A 12 -11.28 2.53 7.91
CA THR A 12 -10.99 2.39 6.48
C THR A 12 -12.26 2.41 5.63
N LEU A 13 -13.37 1.82 6.11
CA LEU A 13 -14.65 1.88 5.42
C LEU A 13 -15.17 3.33 5.30
N ALA A 14 -15.12 4.08 6.40
CA ALA A 14 -15.50 5.50 6.43
C ALA A 14 -14.61 6.34 5.50
N PHE A 15 -13.29 6.10 5.54
CA PHE A 15 -12.35 6.70 4.59
C PHE A 15 -12.75 6.39 3.14
N ALA A 16 -13.04 5.13 2.83
CA ALA A 16 -13.43 4.75 1.48
C ALA A 16 -14.74 5.42 1.00
N VAL A 17 -15.70 5.64 1.90
CA VAL A 17 -16.93 6.40 1.60
C VAL A 17 -16.62 7.87 1.31
N VAL A 18 -15.75 8.51 2.10
CA VAL A 18 -15.34 9.91 1.88
C VAL A 18 -14.67 10.10 0.53
N PHE A 19 -13.88 9.11 0.08
CA PHE A 19 -13.22 9.13 -1.23
C PHE A 19 -14.11 8.63 -2.38
N ASN A 20 -15.42 8.47 -2.14
CA ASN A 20 -16.43 8.06 -3.12
C ASN A 20 -16.06 6.76 -3.88
N ILE A 21 -15.47 5.80 -3.17
CA ILE A 21 -15.16 4.47 -3.71
C ILE A 21 -16.48 3.71 -4.00
N SER A 22 -16.52 2.94 -5.09
CA SER A 22 -17.72 2.21 -5.49
C SER A 22 -18.19 1.22 -4.41
N ARG A 23 -19.52 1.07 -4.26
CA ARG A 23 -20.14 0.36 -3.13
C ARG A 23 -19.67 -1.10 -2.96
N TYR A 24 -19.38 -1.78 -4.06
CA TYR A 24 -18.88 -3.16 -4.03
C TYR A 24 -17.42 -3.25 -3.57
N GLN A 25 -16.62 -2.20 -3.75
CA GLN A 25 -15.20 -2.15 -3.35
C GLN A 25 -15.01 -1.77 -1.88
N LEU A 26 -16.01 -1.13 -1.25
CA LEU A 26 -15.96 -0.67 0.14
C LEU A 26 -15.62 -1.80 1.13
N ILE A 27 -16.25 -2.96 0.96
CA ILE A 27 -16.04 -4.13 1.85
C ILE A 27 -14.61 -4.65 1.71
N TYR A 28 -14.08 -4.72 0.49
CA TYR A 28 -12.69 -5.14 0.25
C TYR A 28 -11.71 -4.14 0.84
N CYS A 29 -11.97 -2.85 0.72
CA CYS A 29 -11.12 -1.80 1.31
C CYS A 29 -11.09 -1.92 2.84
N GLY A 30 -12.25 -2.02 3.49
CA GLY A 30 -12.36 -2.24 4.93
C GLY A 30 -11.64 -3.52 5.38
N ALA A 31 -11.79 -4.62 4.63
CA ALA A 31 -11.14 -5.89 4.93
C ALA A 31 -9.60 -5.78 4.87
N VAL A 32 -9.06 -5.05 3.88
CA VAL A 32 -7.62 -4.80 3.79
C VAL A 32 -7.12 -3.96 4.98
N GLY A 33 -7.86 -2.93 5.40
CA GLY A 33 -7.51 -2.13 6.59
C GLY A 33 -7.53 -2.95 7.88
N GLY A 34 -8.58 -3.77 8.07
CA GLY A 34 -8.68 -4.69 9.21
C GLY A 34 -7.57 -5.74 9.22
N PHE A 35 -7.26 -6.32 8.06
CA PHE A 35 -6.16 -7.29 7.90
C PHE A 35 -4.80 -6.64 8.18
N GLY A 36 -4.54 -5.46 7.63
CA GLY A 36 -3.32 -4.70 7.89
C GLY A 36 -3.11 -4.41 9.37
N TRP A 37 -4.16 -3.98 10.06
CA TRP A 37 -4.11 -3.75 11.50
C TRP A 37 -3.91 -5.05 12.31
N PHE A 38 -4.53 -6.15 11.88
CA PHE A 38 -4.30 -7.46 12.49
C PHE A 38 -2.84 -7.91 12.37
N VAL A 39 -2.23 -7.75 11.19
CA VAL A 39 -0.81 -8.05 10.97
C VAL A 39 0.05 -7.16 11.87
N TYR A 40 -0.23 -5.85 11.90
CA TYR A 40 0.47 -4.91 12.78
C TYR A 40 0.45 -5.35 14.25
N LEU A 41 -0.74 -5.68 14.79
CA LEU A 41 -0.87 -6.09 16.19
C LEU A 41 -0.14 -7.39 16.49
N THR A 42 -0.16 -8.34 15.57
CA THR A 42 0.50 -9.63 15.75
C THR A 42 2.02 -9.48 15.71
N SER A 43 2.54 -8.73 14.73
CA SER A 43 3.96 -8.41 14.65
C SER A 43 4.45 -7.61 15.86
N HIS A 44 3.67 -6.61 16.30
CA HIS A 44 4.04 -5.78 17.44
C HIS A 44 4.11 -6.56 18.74
N LYS A 45 3.24 -7.56 18.92
CA LYS A 45 3.29 -8.46 20.07
C LYS A 45 4.56 -9.32 20.13
N VAL A 46 5.12 -9.68 18.98
CA VAL A 46 6.31 -10.55 18.88
C VAL A 46 7.59 -9.72 18.97
N THR A 47 7.66 -8.61 18.23
CA THR A 47 8.90 -7.81 18.12
C THR A 47 8.98 -6.70 19.16
N GLY A 48 7.86 -6.14 19.62
CA GLY A 48 7.82 -4.93 20.45
C GLY A 48 8.15 -3.63 19.70
N ASP A 49 8.66 -3.72 18.47
CA ASP A 49 9.07 -2.57 17.65
C ASP A 49 7.93 -2.08 16.75
N ILE A 50 7.56 -0.81 16.90
CA ILE A 50 6.46 -0.18 16.15
C ILE A 50 6.84 0.03 14.67
N VAL A 51 8.09 0.39 14.39
CA VAL A 51 8.59 0.67 13.04
C VAL A 51 8.63 -0.60 12.22
N PHE A 52 9.23 -1.66 12.76
CA PHE A 52 9.32 -2.96 12.10
C PHE A 52 7.95 -3.59 11.90
N SER A 53 7.05 -3.47 12.89
CA SER A 53 5.67 -3.95 12.76
C SER A 53 4.89 -3.19 11.68
N SER A 54 5.10 -1.88 11.56
CA SER A 54 4.48 -1.06 10.52
C SER A 54 5.00 -1.43 9.12
N PHE A 55 6.30 -1.75 9.00
CA PHE A 55 6.90 -2.25 7.77
C PHE A 55 6.31 -3.61 7.34
N ILE A 56 6.18 -4.57 8.27
CA ILE A 56 5.59 -5.89 7.96
C ILE A 56 4.13 -5.71 7.52
N ALA A 57 3.38 -4.91 8.28
CA ALA A 57 1.98 -4.68 8.00
C ALA A 57 1.77 -3.96 6.66
N SER A 58 2.56 -2.93 6.34
CA SER A 58 2.47 -2.23 5.05
C SER A 58 2.85 -3.15 3.88
N THR A 59 3.83 -4.03 4.06
CA THR A 59 4.22 -5.03 3.06
C THR A 59 3.07 -6.01 2.81
N ALA A 60 2.44 -6.52 3.87
CA ALA A 60 1.30 -7.42 3.78
C ALA A 60 0.09 -6.75 3.11
N ILE A 61 -0.23 -5.50 3.49
CA ILE A 61 -1.26 -4.69 2.83
C ILE A 61 -0.94 -4.54 1.34
N SER A 62 0.32 -4.28 1.00
CA SER A 62 0.74 -4.10 -0.40
C SER A 62 0.56 -5.36 -1.23
N ILE A 63 0.94 -6.53 -0.70
CA ILE A 63 0.71 -7.81 -1.36
C ILE A 63 -0.77 -8.04 -1.63
N VAL A 64 -1.62 -7.91 -0.61
CA VAL A 64 -3.07 -8.14 -0.73
C VAL A 64 -3.70 -7.14 -1.69
N SER A 65 -3.31 -5.86 -1.61
CA SER A 65 -3.81 -4.80 -2.50
C SER A 65 -3.49 -5.10 -3.97
N HIS A 66 -2.27 -5.56 -4.27
CA HIS A 66 -1.87 -5.94 -5.62
C HIS A 66 -2.61 -7.20 -6.11
N ILE A 67 -2.91 -8.16 -5.24
CA ILE A 67 -3.71 -9.34 -5.61
C ILE A 67 -5.15 -8.91 -5.94
N LEU A 68 -5.78 -8.14 -5.06
CA LEU A 68 -7.15 -7.65 -5.25
C LEU A 68 -7.28 -6.73 -6.47
N ALA A 69 -6.28 -5.89 -6.74
CA ALA A 69 -6.24 -5.04 -7.92
C ALA A 69 -6.28 -5.85 -9.23
N ARG A 70 -5.55 -6.98 -9.30
CA ARG A 70 -5.55 -7.85 -10.47
C ARG A 70 -6.85 -8.63 -10.62
N VAL A 71 -7.37 -9.17 -9.52
CA VAL A 71 -8.63 -9.96 -9.53
C VAL A 71 -9.82 -9.08 -9.89
N LEU A 72 -9.91 -7.89 -9.28
CA LEU A 72 -11.04 -6.97 -9.43
C LEU A 72 -10.84 -5.98 -10.59
N LYS A 73 -9.71 -6.04 -11.31
CA LYS A 73 -9.35 -5.15 -12.43
C LYS A 73 -9.50 -3.67 -12.09
N ASN A 74 -9.03 -3.28 -10.90
CA ASN A 74 -9.11 -1.91 -10.39
C ASN A 74 -7.72 -1.37 -10.05
N PRO A 75 -7.52 -0.04 -10.02
CA PRO A 75 -6.26 0.56 -9.57
C PRO A 75 -5.87 0.09 -8.17
N VAL A 76 -4.61 -0.33 -8.00
CA VAL A 76 -4.08 -0.79 -6.70
C VAL A 76 -4.19 0.26 -5.60
N THR A 77 -4.13 1.54 -5.98
CA THR A 77 -4.21 2.69 -5.07
C THR A 77 -5.48 2.69 -4.23
N ILE A 78 -6.60 2.16 -4.75
CA ILE A 78 -7.88 2.08 -4.03
C ILE A 78 -7.74 1.22 -2.76
N TYR A 79 -7.13 0.04 -2.88
CA TYR A 79 -6.93 -0.88 -1.76
C TYR A 79 -5.73 -0.47 -0.91
N GLN A 80 -4.67 0.03 -1.55
CA GLN A 80 -3.43 0.41 -0.89
C GLN A 80 -3.61 1.57 0.08
N ILE A 81 -4.21 2.67 -0.38
CA ILE A 81 -4.36 3.90 0.42
C ILE A 81 -5.32 3.66 1.57
N GLY A 82 -6.46 3.01 1.32
CA GLY A 82 -7.40 2.67 2.38
C GLY A 82 -6.85 1.66 3.38
N GLY A 83 -6.09 0.67 2.91
CA GLY A 83 -5.45 -0.33 3.77
C GLY A 83 -4.38 0.23 4.69
N ILE A 84 -3.57 1.19 4.20
CA ILE A 84 -2.53 1.85 4.99
C ILE A 84 -3.12 2.90 5.96
N PHE A 85 -4.32 3.42 5.70
CA PHE A 85 -4.94 4.49 6.50
C PHE A 85 -4.83 4.30 8.03
N PRO A 86 -5.12 3.12 8.62
CA PRO A 86 -5.01 2.92 10.06
C PRO A 86 -3.56 2.90 10.58
N LEU A 87 -2.57 2.60 9.72
CA LEU A 87 -1.16 2.52 10.08
C LEU A 87 -0.45 3.88 10.04
N VAL A 88 -1.02 4.88 9.35
CA VAL A 88 -0.39 6.19 9.19
C VAL A 88 -0.19 6.83 10.58
N PRO A 89 1.03 7.30 10.92
CA PRO A 89 1.35 7.82 12.25
C PRO A 89 0.81 9.24 12.50
N GLY A 90 -0.48 9.48 12.25
CA GLY A 90 -1.11 10.80 12.42
C GLY A 90 -1.07 11.30 13.88
N ALA A 91 -1.21 10.39 14.85
CA ALA A 91 -1.05 10.73 16.26
C ALA A 91 0.37 11.18 16.61
N GLY A 92 1.39 10.63 15.94
CA GLY A 92 2.78 11.04 16.11
C GLY A 92 3.01 12.46 15.63
N ILE A 93 2.49 12.80 14.43
CA ILE A 93 2.53 14.17 13.88
C ILE A 93 1.84 15.15 14.83
N TYR A 94 0.63 14.82 15.31
CA TYR A 94 -0.10 15.65 16.26
C TYR A 94 0.72 15.89 17.54
N LYS A 95 1.30 14.84 18.12
CA LYS A 95 2.13 14.95 19.33
C LYS A 95 3.37 15.81 19.09
N THR A 96 4.05 15.65 17.96
CA THR A 96 5.18 16.50 17.60
C THR A 96 4.79 17.97 17.62
N LEU A 97 3.71 18.36 16.93
CA LEU A 97 3.24 19.75 16.89
C LEU A 97 2.81 20.24 18.27
N TYR A 98 2.09 19.41 19.03
CA TYR A 98 1.67 19.71 20.38
C TYR A 98 2.86 20.07 21.29
N PHE A 99 3.93 19.27 21.25
CA PHE A 99 5.12 19.52 22.07
C PHE A 99 5.96 20.70 21.58
N ILE A 100 5.98 20.99 20.28
CA ILE A 100 6.59 22.22 19.74
C ILE A 100 5.90 23.46 20.31
N VAL A 101 4.56 23.48 20.30
CA VAL A 101 3.77 24.61 20.85
C VAL A 101 3.89 24.71 22.37
N SER A 102 4.10 23.57 23.03
CA SER A 102 4.30 23.49 24.49
C SER A 102 5.75 23.77 24.92
N GLU A 103 6.63 24.15 23.98
CA GLU A 103 8.06 24.41 24.20
C GLU A 103 8.87 23.21 24.76
N ASP A 104 8.31 21.99 24.73
CA ASP A 104 9.01 20.75 25.10
C ASP A 104 9.66 20.12 23.85
N TYR A 105 10.80 20.68 23.46
CA TYR A 105 11.51 20.24 22.27
C TYR A 105 12.09 18.83 22.38
N THR A 106 12.32 18.32 23.60
CA THR A 106 12.82 16.96 23.82
C THR A 106 11.77 15.94 23.38
N GLN A 107 10.52 16.10 23.84
CA GLN A 107 9.42 15.22 23.42
C GLN A 107 9.03 15.44 21.95
N ALA A 108 9.02 16.69 21.50
CA ALA A 108 8.74 17.00 20.10
C ALA A 108 9.66 16.24 19.14
N THR A 109 10.96 16.27 19.43
CA THR A 109 12.00 15.62 18.63
C THR A 109 11.87 14.09 18.68
N TYR A 110 11.56 13.52 19.85
CA TYR A 110 11.32 12.09 19.99
C TYR A 110 10.16 11.61 19.11
N PHE A 111 8.98 12.25 19.20
CA PHE A 111 7.83 11.87 18.39
C PHE A 111 8.05 12.15 16.91
N LEU A 112 8.81 13.19 16.56
CA LEU A 112 9.16 13.49 15.17
C LEU A 112 9.98 12.36 14.56
N TYR A 113 11.07 11.96 15.22
CA TYR A 113 11.92 10.86 14.74
C TYR A 113 11.16 9.54 14.64
N GLN A 114 10.38 9.18 15.66
CA GLN A 114 9.58 7.97 15.65
C GLN A 114 8.57 7.98 14.48
N THR A 115 7.89 9.12 14.26
CA THR A 115 6.91 9.29 13.18
C THR A 115 7.57 9.13 11.81
N LEU A 116 8.75 9.75 11.62
CA LEU A 116 9.51 9.63 10.37
C LEU A 116 9.95 8.19 10.11
N GLN A 117 10.41 7.47 11.15
CA GLN A 117 10.79 6.07 11.01
C GLN A 117 9.60 5.19 10.63
N ILE A 118 8.44 5.38 11.27
CA ILE A 118 7.22 4.64 10.93
C ILE A 118 6.79 4.93 9.49
N ALA A 119 6.72 6.21 9.10
CA ALA A 119 6.36 6.61 7.74
C ALA A 119 7.34 6.06 6.70
N GLY A 120 8.64 6.12 6.99
CA GLY A 120 9.70 5.54 6.17
C GLY A 120 9.56 4.02 6.03
N GLY A 121 9.32 3.31 7.13
CA GLY A 121 9.09 1.86 7.12
C GLY A 121 7.87 1.47 6.28
N ILE A 122 6.76 2.20 6.42
CA ILE A 122 5.55 2.00 5.60
C ILE A 122 5.88 2.20 4.11
N ALA A 123 6.57 3.30 3.77
CA ALA A 123 6.94 3.62 2.39
C ALA A 123 7.83 2.55 1.76
N VAL A 124 8.86 2.10 2.48
CA VAL A 124 9.75 1.03 2.01
C VAL A 124 8.95 -0.26 1.77
N GLY A 125 8.14 -0.71 2.73
CA GLY A 125 7.34 -1.93 2.57
C GLY A 125 6.38 -1.87 1.36
N MET A 126 5.77 -0.70 1.11
CA MET A 126 4.91 -0.49 -0.06
C MET A 126 5.70 -0.53 -1.38
N VAL A 127 6.83 0.18 -1.45
CA VAL A 127 7.65 0.30 -2.66
C VAL A 127 8.31 -1.02 -3.04
N LEU A 128 8.70 -1.84 -2.06
CA LEU A 128 9.26 -3.18 -2.31
C LEU A 128 8.31 -4.00 -3.17
N ILE A 129 7.06 -4.15 -2.74
CA ILE A 129 6.07 -4.96 -3.46
C ILE A 129 5.69 -4.34 -4.81
N ALA A 130 5.57 -3.01 -4.87
CA ALA A 130 5.32 -2.31 -6.13
C ALA A 130 6.44 -2.58 -7.15
N SER A 131 7.70 -2.62 -6.70
CA SER A 131 8.88 -2.90 -7.54
C SER A 131 8.88 -4.34 -8.04
N PHE A 132 8.66 -5.32 -7.16
CA PHE A 132 8.58 -6.73 -7.54
C PHE A 132 7.47 -6.98 -8.58
N ASN A 133 6.30 -6.37 -8.40
CA ASN A 133 5.21 -6.53 -9.35
C ASN A 133 5.52 -5.91 -10.72
N ARG A 134 6.21 -4.76 -10.75
CA ARG A 134 6.63 -4.14 -12.02
C ARG A 134 7.60 -5.02 -12.80
N LEU A 135 8.54 -5.69 -12.11
CA LEU A 135 9.50 -6.59 -12.75
C LEU A 135 8.79 -7.79 -13.41
N ILE A 136 7.87 -8.44 -12.69
CA ILE A 136 7.10 -9.59 -13.21
C ILE A 136 6.23 -9.20 -14.41
N LEU A 137 5.61 -8.01 -14.37
CA LEU A 137 4.78 -7.53 -15.48
C LEU A 137 5.63 -7.11 -16.70
N LYS A 138 6.87 -6.65 -16.50
CA LYS A 138 7.78 -6.27 -17.58
C LYS A 138 8.26 -7.49 -18.38
N GLU A 139 8.57 -8.62 -17.72
CA GLU A 139 8.91 -9.86 -18.43
C GLU A 139 7.77 -10.36 -19.32
N LYS A 140 6.52 -10.17 -18.90
CA LYS A 140 5.36 -10.65 -19.66
C LYS A 140 5.03 -9.80 -20.89
N GLY A 141 5.41 -8.51 -20.89
CA GLY A 141 5.23 -7.61 -22.05
C GLY A 141 6.35 -7.71 -23.09
N GLN A 142 7.56 -8.12 -22.68
CA GLN A 142 8.68 -8.33 -23.60
C GLN A 142 8.50 -9.62 -24.43
N ASN A 143 7.86 -10.64 -23.86
CA ASN A 143 7.73 -11.97 -24.47
C ASN A 143 6.67 -12.04 -25.59
N ASP A 144 5.76 -11.07 -25.70
CA ASP A 144 4.72 -11.03 -26.75
C ASP A 144 5.20 -10.24 -28.00
N ASP A 145 6.12 -9.27 -27.83
CA ASP A 145 6.67 -8.48 -28.94
C ASP A 145 7.74 -9.24 -29.75
N ASP A 146 8.34 -10.29 -29.18
CA ASP A 146 9.40 -11.09 -29.81
C ASP A 146 8.85 -12.29 -30.64
N ILE A 147 7.54 -12.53 -30.68
CA ILE A 147 6.92 -13.69 -31.36
C ILE A 147 6.39 -13.38 -32.78
N HIS A 148 6.34 -12.11 -33.18
CA HIS A 148 5.99 -11.72 -34.56
C HIS A 148 7.15 -10.96 -35.23
N PRO A 149 8.16 -11.67 -35.77
CA PRO A 149 8.99 -11.07 -36.80
C PRO A 149 8.11 -10.89 -38.04
N ASP A 150 7.68 -9.65 -38.25
CA ASP A 150 7.43 -8.98 -39.53
C ASP A 150 7.57 -9.89 -40.76
N SER A 151 6.51 -10.63 -41.11
CA SER A 151 6.44 -11.45 -42.34
C SER A 151 5.78 -10.71 -43.50
N ASP A 152 5.54 -9.40 -43.38
CA ASP A 152 4.76 -8.62 -44.35
C ASP A 152 5.64 -7.78 -45.29
N ARG A 153 6.94 -8.09 -45.40
CA ARG A 153 7.85 -7.40 -46.34
C ARG A 153 8.05 -8.07 -47.70
N ASP A 154 7.54 -9.28 -47.92
CA ASP A 154 7.83 -10.03 -49.16
C ASP A 154 6.72 -10.00 -50.22
N HIS A 155 5.60 -9.30 -50.00
CA HIS A 155 4.48 -9.28 -50.95
C HIS A 155 4.31 -8.00 -51.77
N GLN A 156 5.23 -7.03 -51.68
CA GLN A 156 5.13 -5.79 -52.48
C GLN A 156 6.10 -5.67 -53.66
N GLU A 157 7.05 -6.60 -53.87
CA GLU A 157 8.00 -6.48 -54.99
C GLU A 157 7.58 -7.18 -56.30
N HIS A 158 6.50 -7.97 -56.33
CA HIS A 158 6.12 -8.74 -57.53
C HIS A 158 5.04 -8.12 -58.41
N THR A 159 4.67 -6.85 -58.21
CA THR A 159 3.65 -6.17 -59.04
C THR A 159 4.15 -4.93 -59.77
N GLN A 160 5.46 -4.77 -59.95
CA GLN A 160 6.03 -3.79 -60.89
C GLN A 160 7.31 -4.34 -61.54
N GLY A 161 7.16 -5.01 -62.69
CA GLY A 161 8.26 -5.49 -63.52
C GLY A 161 7.77 -6.19 -64.77
#